data_AF-A0A1M3IGW9-F1
#
_entry.id   AF-A0A1M3IGW9-F1
#
_cell.length_a   1.000
_cell.length_b   1.000
_cell.length_c   1.000
_cell.angle_alpha   90.00
_cell.angle_beta   90.00
_cell.angle_gamma   90.00
#
_symmetry.space_group_name_H-M   'P 1'
#
loop_
_entity.id
_entity.type
_entity.pdbx_description
1 polymer ?
#
loop_
_entity_poly.entity_id
_entity_poly.type
_entity_poly.pdbx_seq_one_letter_code
_entity_poly.pdbx_strand_id
1 'polypeptide(L)'
;MQKIQAAITAVGGYVPDYILTNSELEKIVDTTDEWITTRTGIKERRILKGEGLGSSDIAVEAVKELLKKRKIGAEEIDLLICATTTPDLQFPATANIISDKAGLSNAFGFDINAACSGFLFALNTGAQFIETGKYKKVIVVGVDKMSSILNYEDRATCIIFGDGGGAVLLEPNNEGYGIVDSVLKSDGSGRVHLHQKAGGSVKPATVETVMNKEHFVYQEGQTVFKFAVKNMADVAAQIMERNNLTAESVAWLVPHQANKRIIAATSDRMGLPEEKVMLNIERYGNTTNGTLPLCLWEYEKQLKKGDNIVLAAFGGGFTWGATYIKWAYDTN
;
A
#
# COMPACT_ATOMS: atom_id res chain seq x y z
N MET A 1 4.59 19.63 27.63
CA MET A 1 4.59 18.16 27.48
C MET A 1 5.47 17.81 26.31
N GLN A 2 6.30 16.76 26.40
CA GLN A 2 7.02 16.26 25.22
C GLN A 2 6.01 15.87 24.14
N LYS A 3 6.32 16.15 22.87
CA LYS A 3 5.46 15.81 21.73
C LYS A 3 5.44 14.29 21.58
N ILE A 4 4.25 13.69 21.69
CA ILE A 4 4.05 12.27 21.37
C ILE A 4 4.10 12.12 19.85
N GLN A 5 4.87 11.16 19.36
CA GLN A 5 4.88 10.75 17.96
C GLN A 5 4.31 9.34 17.80
N ALA A 6 3.64 9.08 16.69
CA ALA A 6 3.19 7.74 16.33
C ALA A 6 4.35 6.95 15.70
N ALA A 7 4.91 6.01 16.43
CA ALA A 7 6.01 5.16 15.98
C ALA A 7 5.51 3.84 15.42
N ILE A 8 6.08 3.40 14.29
CA ILE A 8 5.92 2.02 13.82
C ILE A 8 6.77 1.13 14.73
N THR A 9 6.14 0.21 15.46
CA THR A 9 6.82 -0.68 16.44
C THR A 9 6.77 -2.15 16.08
N ALA A 10 6.04 -2.51 15.03
CA ALA A 10 6.05 -3.84 14.43
C ALA A 10 5.49 -3.79 13.01
N VAL A 11 5.95 -4.71 12.16
CA VAL A 11 5.44 -4.91 10.80
C VAL A 11 5.10 -6.39 10.57
N GLY A 12 3.94 -6.64 9.97
CA GLY A 12 3.54 -7.96 9.48
C GLY A 12 3.17 -7.88 8.00
N GLY A 13 3.32 -8.99 7.29
CA GLY A 13 3.06 -9.08 5.86
C GLY A 13 2.58 -10.47 5.47
N TYR A 14 1.74 -10.52 4.45
CA TYR A 14 1.31 -11.77 3.86
C TYR A 14 1.12 -11.60 2.36
N VAL A 15 1.60 -12.59 1.63
CA VAL A 15 1.36 -12.75 0.20
C VAL A 15 0.90 -14.17 -0.06
N PRO A 16 -0.07 -14.39 -0.98
CA PRO A 16 -0.52 -15.73 -1.33
C PRO A 16 0.58 -16.62 -1.93
N ASP A 17 0.39 -17.94 -1.80
CA ASP A 17 1.36 -18.95 -2.26
C ASP A 17 1.37 -19.12 -3.78
N TYR A 18 0.23 -18.92 -4.46
CA TYR A 18 0.18 -19.10 -5.92
C TYR A 18 0.88 -17.94 -6.62
N ILE A 19 1.88 -18.30 -7.41
CA ILE A 19 2.67 -17.39 -8.24
C ILE A 19 2.13 -17.43 -9.66
N LEU A 20 1.69 -16.28 -10.16
CA LEU A 20 1.35 -16.09 -11.57
C LEU A 20 2.57 -15.51 -12.30
N THR A 21 3.23 -16.31 -13.12
CA THR A 21 4.41 -15.87 -13.86
C THR A 21 4.05 -15.09 -15.13
N ASN A 22 4.98 -14.30 -15.67
CA ASN A 22 4.79 -13.72 -17.00
C ASN A 22 4.59 -14.79 -18.09
N SER A 23 5.29 -15.93 -18.00
CA SER A 23 5.13 -17.05 -18.95
C SER A 23 3.74 -17.69 -18.91
N GLU A 24 3.04 -17.65 -17.77
CA GLU A 24 1.63 -18.02 -17.72
C GLU A 24 0.73 -16.98 -18.40
N LEU A 25 1.01 -15.68 -18.22
CA LEU A 25 0.26 -14.60 -18.87
C LEU A 25 0.41 -14.62 -20.41
N GLU A 26 1.56 -15.02 -20.94
CA GLU A 26 1.78 -15.23 -22.38
C GLU A 26 0.79 -16.22 -23.01
N LYS A 27 0.27 -17.16 -22.21
CA LYS A 27 -0.72 -18.16 -22.65
C LYS A 27 -2.16 -17.63 -22.59
N ILE A 28 -2.37 -16.46 -21.99
CA ILE A 28 -3.69 -15.89 -21.69
C ILE A 28 -3.97 -14.66 -22.55
N VAL A 29 -2.96 -13.80 -22.77
CA VAL A 29 -3.07 -12.56 -23.56
C VAL A 29 -1.89 -12.39 -24.49
N ASP A 30 -2.06 -11.62 -25.57
CA ASP A 30 -1.00 -11.25 -26.52
C ASP A 30 0.07 -10.39 -25.84
N THR A 31 1.09 -11.03 -25.25
CA THR A 31 2.19 -10.40 -24.53
C THR A 31 3.42 -11.31 -24.48
N THR A 32 4.54 -10.80 -23.94
CA THR A 32 5.77 -11.57 -23.67
C THR A 32 6.38 -11.14 -22.33
N ASP A 33 7.15 -12.02 -21.69
CA ASP A 33 7.92 -11.70 -20.48
C ASP A 33 8.85 -10.51 -20.70
N GLU A 34 9.55 -10.48 -21.84
CA GLU A 34 10.42 -9.37 -22.21
C GLU A 34 9.65 -8.05 -22.27
N TRP A 35 8.44 -8.06 -22.86
CA TRP A 35 7.61 -6.87 -22.99
C TRP A 35 7.08 -6.38 -21.64
N ILE A 36 6.61 -7.30 -20.78
CA ILE A 36 6.12 -6.96 -19.43
C ILE A 36 7.26 -6.43 -18.57
N THR A 37 8.37 -7.17 -18.50
CA THR A 37 9.53 -6.84 -17.66
C THR A 37 10.15 -5.51 -18.07
N THR A 38 10.34 -5.26 -19.36
CA THR A 38 10.93 -3.99 -19.84
C THR A 38 10.04 -2.79 -19.53
N ARG A 39 8.71 -2.96 -19.57
CA ARG A 39 7.77 -1.84 -19.36
C ARG A 39 7.46 -1.57 -17.90
N THR A 40 7.49 -2.60 -17.06
CA THR A 40 6.96 -2.53 -15.68
C THR A 40 8.01 -2.86 -14.62
N GLY A 41 8.96 -3.74 -14.95
CA GLY A 41 9.88 -4.39 -14.01
C GLY A 41 9.30 -5.63 -13.33
N ILE A 42 8.08 -6.05 -13.67
CA ILE A 42 7.37 -7.18 -13.03
C ILE A 42 7.69 -8.48 -13.75
N LYS A 43 8.04 -9.54 -13.00
CA LYS A 43 8.25 -10.90 -13.52
C LYS A 43 7.20 -11.89 -13.03
N GLU A 44 6.78 -11.72 -11.78
CA GLU A 44 5.74 -12.53 -11.18
C GLU A 44 4.83 -11.67 -10.29
N ARG A 45 3.67 -12.23 -9.93
CA ARG A 45 2.75 -11.67 -8.95
C ARG A 45 2.06 -12.80 -8.19
N ARG A 46 1.53 -12.50 -7.01
CA ARG A 46 0.80 -13.48 -6.19
C ARG A 46 -0.68 -13.35 -6.41
N ILE A 47 -1.41 -14.47 -6.38
CA ILE A 47 -2.88 -14.49 -6.54
C ILE A 47 -3.49 -15.32 -5.42
N LEU A 48 -4.46 -14.75 -4.71
CA LEU A 48 -5.20 -15.47 -3.68
C LEU A 48 -6.19 -16.42 -4.33
N LYS A 49 -5.91 -17.72 -4.24
CA LYS A 49 -6.78 -18.81 -4.68
C LYS A 49 -7.63 -19.33 -3.51
N GLY A 50 -8.84 -19.78 -3.80
CA GLY A 50 -9.78 -20.32 -2.82
C GLY A 50 -11.13 -19.61 -2.88
N GLU A 51 -12.20 -20.39 -2.72
CA GLU A 51 -13.56 -19.86 -2.69
C GLU A 51 -13.81 -19.09 -1.39
N GLY A 52 -14.51 -17.95 -1.48
CA GLY A 52 -14.85 -17.14 -0.32
C GLY A 52 -13.68 -16.38 0.34
N LEU A 53 -12.46 -16.48 -0.19
CA LEU A 53 -11.29 -15.75 0.34
C LEU A 53 -11.18 -14.35 -0.27
N GLY A 54 -10.99 -13.34 0.58
CA GLY A 54 -10.95 -11.92 0.23
C GLY A 54 -9.70 -11.20 0.73
N SER A 55 -9.71 -9.86 0.66
CA SER A 55 -8.63 -9.02 1.18
C SER A 55 -8.46 -9.15 2.69
N SER A 56 -9.54 -9.38 3.44
CA SER A 56 -9.48 -9.63 4.87
C SER A 56 -8.62 -10.85 5.21
N ASP A 57 -8.66 -11.93 4.43
CA ASP A 57 -7.89 -13.14 4.70
C ASP A 57 -6.38 -12.90 4.58
N ILE A 58 -5.97 -12.09 3.61
CA ILE A 58 -4.58 -11.64 3.49
C ILE A 58 -4.18 -10.78 4.69
N ALA A 59 -5.03 -9.81 5.06
CA ALA A 59 -4.74 -8.90 6.15
C ALA A 59 -4.71 -9.57 7.53
N VAL A 60 -5.55 -10.57 7.76
CA VAL A 60 -5.59 -11.34 9.02
C VAL A 60 -4.25 -12.02 9.28
N GLU A 61 -3.64 -12.61 8.25
CA GLU A 61 -2.33 -13.26 8.40
C GLU A 61 -1.22 -12.23 8.68
N ALA A 62 -1.24 -11.07 8.02
CA ALA A 62 -0.32 -9.97 8.32
C ALA A 62 -0.50 -9.43 9.76
N VAL A 63 -1.74 -9.28 10.23
CA VAL A 63 -2.05 -8.85 11.60
C VAL A 63 -1.58 -9.88 12.63
N LYS A 64 -1.84 -11.17 12.41
CA LYS A 64 -1.37 -12.25 13.30
C LYS A 64 0.16 -12.29 13.39
N GLU A 65 0.86 -12.14 12.27
CA GLU A 65 2.31 -12.09 12.25
C GLU A 65 2.84 -10.91 13.06
N LEU A 66 2.26 -9.71 12.87
CA LEU A 66 2.60 -8.50 13.60
C LEU A 66 2.40 -8.67 15.11
N LEU A 67 1.24 -9.18 15.55
CA LEU A 67 0.95 -9.43 16.96
C LEU A 67 1.95 -10.41 17.57
N LYS A 68 2.25 -11.50 16.85
CA LYS A 68 3.23 -12.51 17.25
C LYS A 68 4.63 -11.93 17.39
N LYS A 69 5.10 -11.11 16.43
CA LYS A 69 6.41 -10.43 16.49
C LYS A 69 6.49 -9.49 17.68
N ARG A 70 5.44 -8.70 17.92
CA ARG A 70 5.37 -7.73 19.01
C ARG A 70 5.16 -8.39 20.38
N LYS A 71 4.69 -9.64 20.41
CA LYS A 71 4.37 -10.45 21.61
C LYS A 71 3.28 -9.82 22.47
N ILE A 72 2.20 -9.38 21.82
CA ILE A 72 1.03 -8.76 22.46
C ILE A 72 -0.26 -9.51 22.12
N GLY A 73 -1.27 -9.35 22.98
CA GLY A 73 -2.60 -9.89 22.76
C GLY A 73 -3.41 -9.10 21.71
N ALA A 74 -4.35 -9.76 21.05
CA ALA A 74 -5.26 -9.15 20.08
C ALA A 74 -6.20 -8.12 20.73
N GLU A 75 -6.56 -8.36 21.98
CA GLU A 75 -7.37 -7.50 22.84
C GLU A 75 -6.66 -6.19 23.23
N GLU A 76 -5.35 -6.07 23.01
CA GLU A 76 -4.62 -4.84 23.32
C GLU A 76 -4.77 -3.74 22.25
N ILE A 77 -5.39 -4.07 21.11
CA ILE A 77 -5.54 -3.15 19.98
C ILE A 77 -6.78 -2.27 20.18
N ASP A 78 -6.60 -0.96 20.06
CA ASP A 78 -7.66 0.03 20.25
C ASP A 78 -8.42 0.33 18.94
N LEU A 79 -7.72 0.27 17.81
CA LEU A 79 -8.23 0.66 16.50
C LEU A 79 -7.52 -0.12 15.38
N LEU A 80 -8.30 -0.58 14.40
CA LEU A 80 -7.80 -1.05 13.11
C LEU A 80 -8.31 -0.17 11.97
N ILE A 81 -7.39 0.38 11.18
CA ILE A 81 -7.69 1.12 9.95
C ILE A 81 -7.25 0.27 8.75
N CYS A 82 -8.17 -0.07 7.85
CA CYS A 82 -7.86 -0.86 6.66
C CYS A 82 -7.88 0.00 5.39
N ALA A 83 -6.74 0.13 4.73
CA ALA A 83 -6.65 0.73 3.41
C ALA A 83 -6.81 -0.35 2.33
N THR A 84 -7.89 -0.28 1.55
CA THR A 84 -8.16 -1.21 0.45
C THR A 84 -9.04 -0.59 -0.63
N THR A 85 -8.86 -1.02 -1.87
CA THR A 85 -9.73 -0.76 -3.03
C THR A 85 -10.55 -1.99 -3.42
N THR A 86 -10.21 -3.16 -2.88
CA THR A 86 -10.88 -4.44 -3.14
C THR A 86 -11.44 -5.02 -1.85
N PRO A 87 -12.33 -4.28 -1.14
CA PRO A 87 -12.88 -4.76 0.11
C PRO A 87 -13.66 -6.06 -0.09
N ASP A 88 -13.73 -6.88 0.95
CA ASP A 88 -14.48 -8.13 0.94
C ASP A 88 -15.95 -7.92 0.58
N LEU A 89 -16.54 -6.82 1.08
CA LEU A 89 -17.93 -6.42 0.93
C LEU A 89 -18.03 -4.90 0.77
N GLN A 90 -19.12 -4.43 0.16
CA GLN A 90 -19.44 -3.00 0.14
C GLN A 90 -19.75 -2.47 1.56
N PHE A 91 -20.38 -3.32 2.38
CA PHE A 91 -20.58 -3.16 3.81
C PHE A 91 -20.84 -4.54 4.45
N PRO A 92 -20.37 -4.82 5.68
CA PRO A 92 -19.58 -3.95 6.57
C PRO A 92 -18.15 -3.69 6.07
N ALA A 93 -17.39 -2.86 6.80
CA ALA A 93 -16.00 -2.56 6.46
C ALA A 93 -15.12 -3.81 6.58
N THR A 94 -14.11 -3.91 5.71
CA THR A 94 -13.07 -4.96 5.74
C THR A 94 -12.36 -4.97 7.08
N ALA A 95 -12.15 -3.81 7.69
CA ALA A 95 -11.62 -3.68 9.05
C ALA A 95 -12.42 -4.45 10.10
N ASN A 96 -13.75 -4.52 9.98
CA ASN A 96 -14.59 -5.27 10.91
C ASN A 96 -14.40 -6.78 10.73
N ILE A 97 -14.29 -7.23 9.48
CA ILE A 97 -14.06 -8.64 9.14
C ILE A 97 -12.68 -9.09 9.63
N ILE A 98 -11.64 -8.25 9.45
CA ILE A 98 -10.30 -8.52 9.98
C ILE A 98 -10.34 -8.62 11.50
N SER A 99 -11.03 -7.69 12.16
CA SER A 99 -11.10 -7.65 13.63
C SER A 99 -11.75 -8.90 14.19
N ASP A 100 -12.85 -9.38 13.60
CA ASP A 100 -13.51 -10.63 13.97
C ASP A 100 -12.58 -11.84 13.78
N LYS A 101 -12.02 -12.00 12.57
CA LYS A 101 -11.14 -13.13 12.22
C LYS A 101 -9.82 -13.17 13.01
N ALA A 102 -9.28 -12.02 13.39
CA ALA A 102 -8.02 -11.89 14.14
C ALA A 102 -8.22 -11.77 15.67
N GLY A 103 -9.47 -11.75 16.16
CA GLY A 103 -9.79 -11.68 17.58
C GLY A 103 -9.55 -10.31 18.23
N LEU A 104 -9.56 -9.22 17.45
CA LEU A 104 -9.37 -7.84 17.93
C LEU A 104 -10.64 -7.30 18.63
N SER A 105 -11.06 -7.98 19.70
CA SER A 105 -12.35 -7.77 20.35
C SER A 105 -12.56 -6.38 20.96
N ASN A 106 -11.49 -5.64 21.27
CA ASN A 106 -11.56 -4.28 21.79
C ASN A 106 -11.43 -3.20 20.70
N ALA A 107 -10.97 -3.57 19.50
CA ALA A 107 -10.73 -2.62 18.43
C ALA A 107 -12.04 -2.26 17.73
N PHE A 108 -12.32 -0.96 17.61
CA PHE A 108 -13.22 -0.50 16.55
C PHE A 108 -12.42 -0.38 15.24
N GLY A 109 -13.10 -0.37 14.09
CA GLY A 109 -12.39 -0.29 12.83
C GLY A 109 -13.22 0.25 11.68
N PHE A 110 -12.51 0.81 10.69
CA PHE A 110 -13.09 1.38 9.49
C PHE A 110 -12.10 1.27 8.31
N ASP A 111 -12.64 1.39 7.10
CA ASP A 111 -11.85 1.35 5.87
C ASP A 111 -11.54 2.76 5.37
N ILE A 112 -10.39 2.92 4.72
CA ILE A 112 -10.01 4.11 3.94
C ILE A 112 -9.80 3.68 2.49
N ASN A 113 -10.45 4.39 1.57
CA ASN A 113 -10.21 4.24 0.14
C ASN A 113 -9.62 5.52 -0.44
N ALA A 114 -8.32 5.49 -0.73
CA ALA A 114 -7.62 6.49 -1.51
C ALA A 114 -6.75 5.78 -2.58
N ALA A 115 -7.33 4.76 -3.22
CA ALA A 115 -6.64 3.89 -4.17
C ALA A 115 -5.26 3.43 -3.62
N CYS A 116 -4.21 3.44 -4.43
CA CYS A 116 -2.86 3.08 -4.02
C CYS A 116 -2.20 4.03 -3.00
N SER A 117 -2.78 5.22 -2.75
CA SER A 117 -2.31 6.12 -1.67
C SER A 117 -2.96 5.82 -0.32
N GLY A 118 -3.90 4.86 -0.27
CA GLY A 118 -4.70 4.56 0.91
C GLY A 118 -3.87 4.20 2.13
N PHE A 119 -2.85 3.34 2.00
CA PHE A 119 -1.99 3.01 3.15
C PHE A 119 -1.29 4.25 3.72
N LEU A 120 -0.77 5.14 2.85
CA LEU A 120 -0.12 6.36 3.30
C LEU A 120 -1.10 7.31 4.03
N PHE A 121 -2.32 7.41 3.52
CA PHE A 121 -3.37 8.23 4.13
C PHE A 121 -3.85 7.62 5.46
N ALA A 122 -4.01 6.30 5.50
CA ALA A 122 -4.38 5.56 6.70
C ALA A 122 -3.30 5.63 7.78
N LEU A 123 -2.02 5.57 7.40
CA LEU A 123 -0.89 5.72 8.30
C LEU A 123 -0.92 7.07 9.02
N ASN A 124 -1.09 8.16 8.26
CA ASN A 124 -1.19 9.50 8.82
C ASN A 124 -2.46 9.70 9.66
N THR A 125 -3.57 9.09 9.25
CA THR A 125 -4.83 9.13 10.01
C THR A 125 -4.67 8.40 11.35
N GLY A 126 -4.10 7.18 11.34
CA GLY A 126 -3.80 6.41 12.54
C GLY A 126 -2.85 7.14 13.48
N ALA A 127 -1.87 7.86 12.92
CA ALA A 127 -0.94 8.68 13.69
C ALA A 127 -1.66 9.71 14.56
N GLN A 128 -2.69 10.38 14.03
CA GLN A 128 -3.43 11.40 14.78
C GLN A 128 -4.08 10.83 16.05
N PHE A 129 -4.54 9.58 16.04
CA PHE A 129 -5.11 8.94 17.22
C PHE A 129 -4.07 8.66 18.32
N ILE A 130 -2.83 8.36 17.94
CA ILE A 130 -1.72 8.16 18.87
C ILE A 130 -1.21 9.51 19.40
N GLU A 131 -0.96 10.48 18.51
CA GLU A 131 -0.34 11.77 18.84
C GLU A 131 -1.25 12.65 19.70
N THR A 132 -2.57 12.51 19.56
CA THR A 132 -3.55 13.17 20.44
C THR A 132 -3.70 12.48 21.81
N GLY A 133 -3.08 11.32 22.00
CA GLY A 133 -3.21 10.50 23.20
C GLY A 133 -4.56 9.80 23.34
N LYS A 134 -5.39 9.79 22.29
CA LYS A 134 -6.71 9.16 22.31
C LYS A 134 -6.61 7.64 22.41
N TYR A 135 -5.67 7.04 21.68
CA TYR A 135 -5.40 5.60 21.66
C TYR A 135 -3.90 5.33 21.79
N LYS A 136 -3.54 4.09 22.12
CA LYS A 136 -2.15 3.67 22.34
C LYS A 136 -1.67 2.62 21.35
N LYS A 137 -2.57 1.79 20.81
CA LYS A 137 -2.23 0.75 19.84
C LYS A 137 -3.18 0.80 18.67
N VAL A 138 -2.69 1.33 17.54
CA VAL A 138 -3.44 1.43 16.30
C VAL A 138 -2.79 0.54 15.24
N ILE A 139 -3.53 -0.40 14.68
CA ILE A 139 -3.09 -1.17 13.52
C ILE A 139 -3.52 -0.44 12.25
N VAL A 140 -2.58 -0.27 11.32
CA VAL A 140 -2.85 0.21 9.97
C VAL A 140 -2.53 -0.90 8.98
N VAL A 141 -3.54 -1.33 8.23
CA VAL A 141 -3.44 -2.37 7.20
C VAL A 141 -3.45 -1.71 5.82
N GLY A 142 -2.60 -2.18 4.91
CA GLY A 142 -2.72 -1.94 3.48
C GLY A 142 -2.84 -3.28 2.76
N VAL A 143 -3.94 -3.52 2.05
CA VAL A 143 -4.21 -4.82 1.44
C VAL A 143 -5.10 -4.70 0.21
N ASP A 144 -4.82 -5.51 -0.81
CA ASP A 144 -5.72 -5.67 -1.94
C ASP A 144 -5.66 -7.09 -2.52
N LYS A 145 -6.82 -7.59 -2.96
CA LYS A 145 -7.00 -8.75 -3.84
C LYS A 145 -7.35 -8.24 -5.24
N MET A 146 -6.41 -7.54 -5.88
CA MET A 146 -6.63 -6.91 -7.18
C MET A 146 -7.06 -7.90 -8.26
N SER A 147 -6.62 -9.16 -8.17
CA SER A 147 -7.01 -10.24 -9.09
C SER A 147 -8.52 -10.41 -9.22
N SER A 148 -9.30 -10.02 -8.20
CA SER A 148 -10.78 -10.06 -8.22
C SER A 148 -11.42 -9.07 -9.20
N ILE A 149 -10.68 -8.04 -9.61
CA ILE A 149 -11.16 -6.98 -10.50
C ILE A 149 -10.27 -6.80 -11.74
N LEU A 150 -9.52 -7.82 -12.14
CA LEU A 150 -8.75 -7.82 -13.40
C LEU A 150 -9.52 -8.46 -14.55
N ASN A 151 -9.51 -7.78 -15.70
CA ASN A 151 -9.91 -8.38 -16.96
C ASN A 151 -8.72 -9.09 -17.59
N TYR A 152 -8.66 -10.43 -17.51
CA TYR A 152 -7.59 -11.23 -18.11
C TYR A 152 -7.62 -11.28 -19.64
N GLU A 153 -8.50 -10.54 -20.31
CA GLU A 153 -8.40 -10.27 -21.76
C GLU A 153 -7.74 -8.92 -22.06
N ASP A 154 -7.58 -8.04 -21.05
CA ASP A 154 -6.95 -6.73 -21.18
C ASP A 154 -5.51 -6.75 -20.68
N ARG A 155 -4.57 -6.92 -21.61
CA ARG A 155 -3.12 -6.89 -21.31
C ARG A 155 -2.65 -5.56 -20.72
N ALA A 156 -3.38 -4.45 -20.86
CA ALA A 156 -2.96 -3.16 -20.33
C ALA A 156 -2.96 -3.13 -18.80
N THR A 157 -3.78 -3.96 -18.16
CA THR A 157 -3.98 -3.97 -16.70
C THR A 157 -3.64 -5.31 -16.06
N CYS A 158 -3.96 -6.45 -16.70
CA CYS A 158 -3.81 -7.77 -16.08
C CYS A 158 -2.36 -8.18 -15.78
N ILE A 159 -1.38 -7.53 -16.42
CA ILE A 159 0.06 -7.75 -16.19
C ILE A 159 0.60 -7.00 -14.96
N ILE A 160 -0.13 -5.99 -14.48
CA ILE A 160 0.40 -5.00 -13.51
C ILE A 160 0.17 -5.48 -12.09
N PHE A 161 -1.02 -5.96 -11.78
CA PHE A 161 -1.47 -6.10 -10.41
C PHE A 161 -1.25 -7.50 -9.84
N GLY A 162 -1.03 -7.55 -8.53
CA GLY A 162 -1.00 -8.77 -7.73
C GLY A 162 -1.82 -8.61 -6.46
N ASP A 163 -1.94 -9.70 -5.72
CA ASP A 163 -2.62 -9.76 -4.43
C ASP A 163 -1.59 -9.79 -3.30
N GLY A 164 -1.86 -9.06 -2.22
CA GLY A 164 -0.99 -9.05 -1.05
C GLY A 164 -1.28 -7.89 -0.11
N GLY A 165 -0.74 -7.97 1.09
CA GLY A 165 -0.96 -6.93 2.09
C GLY A 165 0.00 -7.00 3.25
N GLY A 166 0.06 -5.92 4.00
CA GLY A 166 0.81 -5.83 5.23
C GLY A 166 0.15 -4.92 6.24
N ALA A 167 0.62 -5.02 7.47
CA ALA A 167 0.13 -4.28 8.62
C ALA A 167 1.30 -3.65 9.38
N VAL A 168 1.07 -2.46 9.94
CA VAL A 168 1.99 -1.82 10.88
C VAL A 168 1.28 -1.51 12.18
N LEU A 169 2.01 -1.62 13.29
CA LEU A 169 1.53 -1.21 14.61
C LEU A 169 2.06 0.18 14.93
N LEU A 170 1.16 1.09 15.24
CA LEU A 170 1.49 2.42 15.75
C LEU A 170 1.34 2.45 17.27
N GLU A 171 2.40 2.88 17.95
CA GLU A 171 2.43 3.11 19.39
C GLU A 171 3.03 4.49 19.73
N PRO A 172 2.68 5.08 20.89
CA PRO A 172 3.21 6.37 21.29
C PRO A 172 4.72 6.30 21.56
N ASN A 173 5.45 7.28 21.05
CA ASN A 173 6.88 7.46 21.29
C ASN A 173 7.17 8.88 21.78
N ASN A 174 8.00 9.00 22.82
CA ASN A 174 8.42 10.29 23.41
C ASN A 174 9.90 10.62 23.14
N GLU A 175 10.61 9.76 22.39
CA GLU A 175 12.05 9.89 22.08
C GLU A 175 12.30 10.57 20.72
N GLY A 176 11.24 10.91 19.98
CA GLY A 176 11.36 11.53 18.66
C GLY A 176 11.37 10.55 17.49
N TYR A 177 10.96 9.29 17.69
CA TYR A 177 10.78 8.30 16.62
C TYR A 177 9.31 8.21 16.20
N GLY A 178 9.10 7.93 14.91
CA GLY A 178 7.77 7.82 14.32
C GLY A 178 7.56 8.80 13.18
N ILE A 179 6.30 9.13 12.92
CA ILE A 179 5.92 10.03 11.82
C ILE A 179 6.36 11.46 12.17
N VAL A 180 7.13 12.07 11.25
CA VAL A 180 7.75 13.39 11.45
C VAL A 180 7.00 14.46 10.68
N ASP A 181 6.78 14.23 9.39
CA ASP A 181 6.09 15.15 8.49
C ASP A 181 5.42 14.39 7.34
N SER A 182 4.40 14.99 6.76
CA SER A 182 3.68 14.44 5.63
C SER A 182 3.12 15.51 4.71
N VAL A 183 2.97 15.13 3.44
CA VAL A 183 2.32 15.91 2.40
C VAL A 183 1.35 14.98 1.71
N LEU A 184 0.04 15.17 1.92
CA LEU A 184 -1.02 14.40 1.29
C LEU A 184 -1.82 15.31 0.36
N LYS A 185 -2.08 14.87 -0.87
CA LYS A 185 -2.75 15.65 -1.91
C LYS A 185 -3.78 14.81 -2.67
N SER A 186 -4.78 15.47 -3.22
CA SER A 186 -5.77 14.87 -4.10
C SER A 186 -6.21 15.84 -5.19
N ASP A 187 -6.54 15.31 -6.36
CA ASP A 187 -7.14 16.03 -7.49
C ASP A 187 -8.18 15.13 -8.17
N GLY A 188 -9.45 15.30 -7.77
CA GLY A 188 -10.59 14.51 -8.24
C GLY A 188 -10.92 14.63 -9.73
N SER A 189 -10.25 15.52 -10.48
CA SER A 189 -10.40 15.59 -11.93
C SER A 189 -9.81 14.35 -12.62
N GLY A 190 -8.81 13.70 -12.00
CA GLY A 190 -8.14 12.51 -12.52
C GLY A 190 -8.99 11.23 -12.50
N ARG A 191 -10.17 11.25 -11.86
CA ARG A 191 -11.04 10.07 -11.67
C ARG A 191 -11.35 9.30 -12.95
N VAL A 192 -11.40 9.98 -14.10
CA VAL A 192 -11.72 9.35 -15.39
C VAL A 192 -10.58 8.48 -15.94
N HIS A 193 -9.35 8.66 -15.44
CA HIS A 193 -8.16 7.99 -15.98
C HIS A 193 -7.78 6.70 -15.22
N LEU A 194 -8.25 6.50 -13.98
CA LEU A 194 -8.00 5.29 -13.19
C LEU A 194 -9.17 5.04 -12.25
N HIS A 195 -10.05 4.09 -12.61
CA HIS A 195 -11.28 3.78 -11.87
C HIS A 195 -11.85 2.42 -12.29
N GLN A 196 -12.91 1.98 -11.60
CA GLN A 196 -13.82 0.93 -12.04
C GLN A 196 -15.10 1.60 -12.55
N LYS A 197 -15.55 1.29 -13.78
CA LYS A 197 -16.62 2.02 -14.47
C LYS A 197 -18.00 1.78 -13.86
N ALA A 198 -18.25 0.57 -13.37
CA ALA A 198 -19.48 0.13 -12.72
C ALA A 198 -19.19 -0.51 -11.36
N GLY A 199 -20.25 -0.79 -10.59
CA GLY A 199 -20.19 -1.38 -9.25
C GLY A 199 -20.52 -0.40 -8.14
N GLY A 200 -20.27 0.89 -8.36
CA GLY A 200 -20.68 1.97 -7.46
C GLY A 200 -22.14 2.40 -7.64
N SER A 201 -22.61 3.31 -6.78
CA SER A 201 -23.99 3.81 -6.80
C SER A 201 -24.41 4.56 -8.07
N VAL A 202 -23.46 5.21 -8.76
CA VAL A 202 -23.70 5.92 -10.03
C VAL A 202 -24.00 4.95 -11.17
N LYS A 203 -23.39 3.75 -11.13
CA LYS A 203 -23.56 2.71 -12.16
C LYS A 203 -23.58 1.32 -11.49
N PRO A 204 -24.73 0.92 -10.91
CA PRO A 204 -24.86 -0.34 -10.18
C PRO A 204 -24.65 -1.56 -11.08
N ALA A 205 -24.48 -2.73 -10.45
CA ALA A 205 -24.38 -3.99 -11.18
C ALA A 205 -25.71 -4.34 -11.87
N THR A 206 -25.65 -4.52 -13.19
CA THR A 206 -26.70 -5.06 -14.06
C THR A 206 -26.10 -6.07 -15.03
N VAL A 207 -26.94 -6.92 -15.64
CA VAL A 207 -26.49 -7.85 -16.70
C VAL A 207 -25.70 -7.11 -17.78
N GLU A 208 -26.19 -5.95 -18.23
CA GLU A 208 -25.53 -5.13 -19.24
C GLU A 208 -24.12 -4.68 -18.81
N THR A 209 -23.98 -4.10 -17.62
CA THR A 209 -22.67 -3.61 -17.13
C THR A 209 -21.64 -4.74 -16.94
N VAL A 210 -22.10 -5.93 -16.57
CA VAL A 210 -21.26 -7.12 -16.42
C VAL A 210 -20.82 -7.63 -17.80
N MET A 211 -21.76 -7.75 -18.74
CA MET A 211 -21.45 -8.16 -20.13
C MET A 211 -20.50 -7.17 -20.82
N ASN A 212 -20.60 -5.88 -20.50
CA ASN A 212 -19.71 -4.82 -20.97
C ASN A 212 -18.37 -4.76 -20.23
N LYS A 213 -18.12 -5.66 -19.26
CA LYS A 213 -16.86 -5.76 -18.51
C LYS A 213 -16.49 -4.48 -17.75
N GLU A 214 -17.50 -3.75 -17.28
CA GLU A 214 -17.32 -2.43 -16.64
C GLU A 214 -16.97 -2.52 -15.15
N HIS A 215 -16.99 -3.74 -14.60
CA HIS A 215 -16.62 -4.07 -13.23
C HIS A 215 -15.15 -4.47 -13.08
N PHE A 216 -14.32 -4.24 -14.09
CA PHE A 216 -12.87 -4.41 -13.98
C PHE A 216 -12.17 -3.07 -13.86
N VAL A 217 -10.92 -3.10 -13.37
CA VAL A 217 -10.06 -1.92 -13.33
C VAL A 217 -9.86 -1.36 -14.74
N TYR A 218 -10.03 -0.06 -14.88
CA TYR A 218 -9.74 0.69 -16.10
C TYR A 218 -8.63 1.69 -15.82
N GLN A 219 -7.66 1.75 -16.73
CA GLN A 219 -6.55 2.69 -16.63
C GLN A 219 -6.16 3.26 -18.00
N GLU A 220 -6.04 4.59 -18.08
CA GLU A 220 -5.39 5.28 -19.19
C GLU A 220 -3.89 5.40 -18.92
N GLY A 221 -3.14 4.35 -19.26
CA GLY A 221 -1.75 4.15 -18.81
C GLY A 221 -0.80 5.34 -19.01
N GLN A 222 -0.85 6.03 -20.16
CA GLN A 222 0.05 7.16 -20.44
C GLN A 222 -0.24 8.36 -19.53
N THR A 223 -1.52 8.72 -19.38
CA THR A 223 -1.94 9.83 -18.54
C THR A 223 -1.62 9.55 -17.08
N VAL A 224 -1.96 8.35 -16.59
CA VAL A 224 -1.62 7.93 -15.22
C VAL A 224 -0.11 7.98 -14.98
N PHE A 225 0.70 7.43 -15.89
CA PHE A 225 2.16 7.45 -15.76
C PHE A 225 2.72 8.87 -15.67
N LYS A 226 2.25 9.79 -16.53
CA LYS A 226 2.70 11.19 -16.54
C LYS A 226 2.44 11.89 -15.20
N PHE A 227 1.24 11.74 -14.65
CA PHE A 227 0.89 12.34 -13.37
C PHE A 227 1.64 11.67 -12.21
N ALA A 228 1.76 10.34 -12.22
CA ALA A 228 2.46 9.60 -11.18
C ALA A 228 3.94 9.99 -11.07
N VAL A 229 4.66 10.03 -12.21
CA VAL A 229 6.08 10.43 -12.26
C VAL A 229 6.29 11.81 -11.65
N LYS A 230 5.49 12.79 -12.08
CA LYS A 230 5.64 14.17 -11.60
C LYS A 230 5.25 14.29 -10.13
N ASN A 231 4.03 13.89 -9.79
CA ASN A 231 3.43 14.21 -8.51
C ASN A 231 4.09 13.47 -7.35
N MET A 232 4.49 12.20 -7.54
CA MET A 232 5.18 11.42 -6.50
C MET A 232 6.60 11.93 -6.24
N ALA A 233 7.33 12.27 -7.31
CA ALA A 233 8.66 12.86 -7.22
C ALA A 233 8.62 14.25 -6.55
N ASP A 234 7.65 15.10 -6.90
CA ASP A 234 7.50 16.43 -6.34
C ASP A 234 7.23 16.41 -4.83
N VAL A 235 6.32 15.53 -4.35
CA VAL A 235 6.03 15.46 -2.90
C VAL A 235 7.17 14.83 -2.10
N ALA A 236 7.91 13.89 -2.67
CA ALA A 236 9.08 13.31 -2.02
C ALA A 236 10.19 14.35 -1.85
N ALA A 237 10.49 15.13 -2.89
CA ALA A 237 11.44 16.25 -2.79
C ALA A 237 10.94 17.35 -1.84
N GLN A 238 9.64 17.67 -1.86
CA GLN A 238 9.05 18.64 -0.93
C GLN A 238 9.24 18.21 0.53
N ILE A 239 9.10 16.91 0.83
CA ILE A 239 9.38 16.37 2.17
C ILE A 239 10.85 16.54 2.54
N MET A 240 11.78 16.26 1.62
CA MET A 240 13.20 16.45 1.89
C MET A 240 13.53 17.91 2.20
N GLU A 241 13.04 18.85 1.38
CA GLU A 241 13.28 20.28 1.54
C GLU A 241 12.72 20.80 2.88
N ARG A 242 11.45 20.47 3.20
CA ARG A 242 10.80 20.92 4.45
C ARG A 242 11.50 20.44 5.73
N ASN A 243 12.23 19.33 5.64
CA ASN A 243 12.87 18.69 6.78
C ASN A 243 14.40 18.78 6.74
N ASN A 244 14.97 19.56 5.80
CA ASN A 244 16.41 19.70 5.58
C ASN A 244 17.12 18.34 5.43
N LEU A 245 16.47 17.39 4.77
CA LEU A 245 17.06 16.09 4.47
C LEU A 245 17.93 16.19 3.23
N THR A 246 19.12 15.60 3.32
CA THR A 246 19.99 15.34 2.17
C THR A 246 19.91 13.88 1.77
N ALA A 247 20.36 13.54 0.56
CA ALA A 247 20.43 12.17 0.06
C ALA A 247 21.26 11.24 0.98
N GLU A 248 22.28 11.78 1.65
CA GLU A 248 23.09 11.04 2.62
C GLU A 248 22.30 10.71 3.89
N SER A 249 21.48 11.67 4.35
CA SER A 249 20.71 11.55 5.60
C SER A 249 19.49 10.61 5.49
N VAL A 250 18.94 10.41 4.29
CA VAL A 250 17.85 9.46 4.06
C VAL A 250 18.44 8.05 3.99
N ALA A 251 17.95 7.14 4.83
CA ALA A 251 18.36 5.74 4.80
C ALA A 251 17.64 5.00 3.68
N TRP A 252 16.32 5.23 3.55
CA TRP A 252 15.47 4.49 2.63
C TRP A 252 14.38 5.34 1.99
N LEU A 253 14.19 5.17 0.69
CA LEU A 253 12.95 5.47 -0.01
C LEU A 253 12.10 4.20 -0.10
N VAL A 254 10.85 4.30 0.32
CA VAL A 254 9.82 3.26 0.18
C VAL A 254 8.75 3.76 -0.77
N PRO A 255 8.89 3.52 -2.09
CA PRO A 255 7.98 4.03 -3.08
C PRO A 255 6.83 3.04 -3.32
N HIS A 256 5.68 3.54 -3.76
CA HIS A 256 4.60 2.70 -4.28
C HIS A 256 5.10 1.87 -5.48
N GLN A 257 4.86 0.56 -5.42
CA GLN A 257 5.39 -0.43 -6.36
C GLN A 257 4.48 -0.55 -7.60
N ALA A 258 4.30 0.53 -8.36
CA ALA A 258 3.46 0.53 -9.57
C ALA A 258 4.23 0.22 -10.85
N ASN A 259 5.42 0.80 -10.99
CA ASN A 259 6.25 0.69 -12.18
C ASN A 259 7.67 1.15 -11.85
N LYS A 260 8.68 0.35 -12.21
CA LYS A 260 10.09 0.65 -11.90
C LYS A 260 10.56 2.02 -12.41
N ARG A 261 10.01 2.52 -13.52
CA ARG A 261 10.36 3.83 -14.09
C ARG A 261 9.80 5.00 -13.28
N ILE A 262 8.64 4.83 -12.65
CA ILE A 262 8.06 5.86 -11.75
C ILE A 262 8.91 5.93 -10.47
N ILE A 263 9.34 4.77 -9.98
CA ILE A 263 10.21 4.66 -8.81
C ILE A 263 11.56 5.35 -9.08
N ALA A 264 12.20 5.03 -10.21
CA ALA A 264 13.46 5.65 -10.61
C ALA A 264 13.35 7.18 -10.70
N ALA A 265 12.30 7.72 -11.33
CA ALA A 265 12.11 9.17 -11.39
C ALA A 265 11.95 9.82 -10.00
N THR A 266 11.40 9.10 -9.03
CA THR A 266 11.24 9.57 -7.65
C THR A 266 12.58 9.56 -6.92
N SER A 267 13.36 8.48 -7.01
CA SER A 267 14.70 8.42 -6.40
C SER A 267 15.66 9.44 -7.02
N ASP A 268 15.62 9.61 -8.35
CA ASP A 268 16.44 10.60 -9.06
C ASP A 268 16.13 12.02 -8.60
N ARG A 269 14.84 12.33 -8.41
CA ARG A 269 14.41 13.64 -7.90
C ARG A 269 14.85 13.89 -6.46
N MET A 270 15.00 12.83 -5.67
CA MET A 270 15.55 12.87 -4.31
C MET A 270 17.09 12.82 -4.27
N GLY A 271 17.76 12.56 -5.39
CA GLY A 271 19.21 12.36 -5.46
C GLY A 271 19.69 11.08 -4.76
N LEU A 272 18.82 10.09 -4.60
CA LEU A 272 19.16 8.83 -3.92
C LEU A 272 19.73 7.79 -4.89
N PRO A 273 20.78 7.07 -4.50
CA PRO A 273 21.28 5.95 -5.27
C PRO A 273 20.36 4.72 -5.14
N GLU A 274 20.43 3.78 -6.10
CA GLU A 274 19.50 2.64 -6.20
C GLU A 274 19.47 1.77 -4.94
N GLU A 275 20.61 1.60 -4.25
CA GLU A 275 20.70 0.78 -3.03
C GLU A 275 19.91 1.34 -1.83
N LYS A 276 19.48 2.60 -1.88
CA LYS A 276 18.61 3.22 -0.88
C LYS A 276 17.13 3.15 -1.25
N VAL A 277 16.77 2.43 -2.31
CA VAL A 277 15.39 2.31 -2.80
C VAL A 277 14.88 0.89 -2.56
N MET A 278 13.78 0.76 -1.81
CA MET A 278 13.15 -0.55 -1.61
C MET A 278 12.37 -0.98 -2.86
N LEU A 279 12.67 -2.18 -3.36
CA LEU A 279 12.11 -2.72 -4.58
C LEU A 279 11.72 -4.19 -4.38
N ASN A 280 10.43 -4.47 -4.53
CA ASN A 280 9.91 -5.85 -4.61
C ASN A 280 8.86 -6.04 -5.70
N ILE A 281 8.61 -5.01 -6.51
CA ILE A 281 7.68 -5.03 -7.65
C ILE A 281 7.91 -6.20 -8.61
N GLU A 282 9.15 -6.65 -8.75
CA GLU A 282 9.51 -7.80 -9.59
C GLU A 282 8.77 -9.09 -9.18
N ARG A 283 8.52 -9.25 -7.87
CA ARG A 283 7.98 -10.46 -7.25
C ARG A 283 6.48 -10.42 -6.94
N TYR A 284 5.95 -9.22 -6.70
CA TYR A 284 4.56 -9.07 -6.27
C TYR A 284 3.69 -8.29 -7.25
N GLY A 285 4.29 -7.64 -8.25
CA GLY A 285 3.60 -6.64 -9.05
C GLY A 285 3.10 -5.48 -8.18
N ASN A 286 2.06 -4.82 -8.66
CA ASN A 286 1.37 -3.78 -7.92
C ASN A 286 0.27 -4.38 -7.04
N THR A 287 0.50 -4.40 -5.72
CA THR A 287 -0.49 -4.83 -4.72
C THR A 287 -1.32 -3.67 -4.17
N THR A 288 -1.40 -2.55 -4.90
CA THR A 288 -2.19 -1.35 -4.57
C THR A 288 -1.85 -0.81 -3.16
N ASN A 289 -2.66 -1.06 -2.13
CA ASN A 289 -2.38 -0.62 -0.76
C ASN A 289 -1.34 -1.48 -0.05
N GLY A 290 -1.11 -2.71 -0.51
CA GLY A 290 -0.11 -3.62 0.05
C GLY A 290 1.32 -3.19 -0.22
N THR A 291 1.58 -2.31 -1.20
CA THR A 291 2.96 -2.10 -1.69
C THR A 291 3.90 -1.54 -0.63
N LEU A 292 3.47 -0.51 0.12
CA LEU A 292 4.30 0.14 1.13
C LEU A 292 4.57 -0.77 2.34
N PRO A 293 3.53 -1.35 2.99
CA PRO A 293 3.77 -2.22 4.14
C PRO A 293 4.48 -3.53 3.76
N LEU A 294 4.30 -4.08 2.55
CA LEU A 294 5.07 -5.23 2.10
C LEU A 294 6.55 -4.90 1.91
N CYS A 295 6.90 -3.72 1.37
CA CYS A 295 8.30 -3.29 1.33
C CYS A 295 8.90 -3.19 2.73
N LEU A 296 8.19 -2.53 3.67
CA LEU A 296 8.66 -2.44 5.06
C LEU A 296 8.84 -3.82 5.71
N TRP A 297 7.92 -4.75 5.44
CA TRP A 297 7.98 -6.12 5.96
C TRP A 297 9.17 -6.90 5.43
N GLU A 298 9.43 -6.85 4.11
CA GLU A 298 10.54 -7.59 3.51
C GLU A 298 11.90 -6.99 3.88
N TYR A 299 11.97 -5.67 4.00
CA TYR A 299 13.19 -4.96 4.33
C TYR A 299 13.41 -4.79 5.83
N GLU A 300 12.50 -5.29 6.67
CA GLU A 300 12.48 -5.08 8.12
C GLU A 300 13.85 -5.37 8.78
N LYS A 301 14.55 -6.41 8.33
CA LYS A 301 15.87 -6.80 8.86
C LYS A 301 17.02 -5.85 8.49
N GLN A 302 16.85 -5.01 7.46
CA GLN A 302 17.85 -4.01 7.08
C GLN A 302 17.58 -2.64 7.72
N LEU A 303 16.37 -2.43 8.25
CA LEU A 303 16.00 -1.20 8.95
C LEU A 303 16.68 -1.14 10.33
N LYS A 304 17.14 0.05 10.69
CA LYS A 304 17.78 0.34 11.97
C LYS A 304 17.06 1.43 12.71
N LYS A 305 17.02 1.36 14.04
CA LYS A 305 16.45 2.42 14.88
C LYS A 305 17.14 3.75 14.55
N GLY A 306 16.33 4.77 14.25
CA GLY A 306 16.80 6.09 13.86
C GLY A 306 16.95 6.33 12.36
N ASP A 307 16.75 5.32 11.52
CA ASP A 307 16.75 5.50 10.06
C ASP A 307 15.72 6.53 9.63
N ASN A 308 16.13 7.43 8.74
CA ASN A 308 15.22 8.38 8.09
C ASN A 308 14.63 7.72 6.84
N ILE A 309 13.33 7.47 6.86
CA ILE A 309 12.61 6.75 5.82
C ILE A 309 11.60 7.69 5.17
N VAL A 310 11.60 7.77 3.84
CA VAL A 310 10.58 8.52 3.08
C VAL A 310 9.69 7.53 2.34
N LEU A 311 8.41 7.53 2.67
CA LEU A 311 7.39 6.78 1.97
C LEU A 311 6.76 7.68 0.92
N ALA A 312 6.53 7.20 -0.29
CA ALA A 312 5.88 7.97 -1.35
C ALA A 312 4.89 7.12 -2.13
N ALA A 313 3.70 7.64 -2.40
CA ALA A 313 2.67 6.92 -3.14
C ALA A 313 1.85 7.83 -4.07
N PHE A 314 1.27 7.20 -5.08
CA PHE A 314 0.35 7.80 -6.04
C PHE A 314 -0.72 6.77 -6.40
N GLY A 315 -1.98 7.18 -6.53
CA GLY A 315 -3.11 6.32 -6.86
C GLY A 315 -4.24 7.02 -7.62
N GLY A 316 -5.28 6.26 -7.94
CA GLY A 316 -6.52 6.75 -8.56
C GLY A 316 -7.22 7.84 -7.75
N GLY A 317 -7.92 8.73 -8.44
CA GLY A 317 -8.49 9.95 -7.84
C GLY A 317 -8.26 11.20 -8.69
N PHE A 318 -7.02 11.64 -8.95
CA PHE A 318 -5.77 11.10 -8.43
C PHE A 318 -5.51 11.49 -6.97
N THR A 319 -4.81 10.63 -6.25
CA THR A 319 -4.30 10.88 -4.90
C THR A 319 -2.80 10.65 -4.89
N TRP A 320 -2.06 11.39 -4.07
CA TRP A 320 -0.63 11.15 -3.89
C TRP A 320 -0.12 11.78 -2.61
N GLY A 321 1.06 11.36 -2.19
CA GLY A 321 1.72 11.97 -1.05
C GLY A 321 3.07 11.38 -0.72
N ALA A 322 3.72 12.00 0.25
CA ALA A 322 4.90 11.47 0.90
C ALA A 322 4.82 11.63 2.42
N THR A 323 5.48 10.74 3.16
CA THR A 323 5.58 10.78 4.62
C THR A 323 7.01 10.47 5.02
N TYR A 324 7.57 11.34 5.87
CA TYR A 324 8.86 11.14 6.49
C TYR A 324 8.66 10.50 7.86
N ILE A 325 9.32 9.36 8.07
CA ILE A 325 9.31 8.59 9.30
C ILE A 325 10.74 8.47 9.80
N LYS A 326 10.90 8.58 11.12
CA LYS A 326 12.10 8.15 11.81
C LYS A 326 11.86 6.78 12.44
N TRP A 327 12.56 5.76 11.98
CA TRP A 327 12.31 4.36 12.38
C TRP A 327 12.59 4.13 13.87
N ALA A 328 11.77 3.31 14.53
CA ALA A 328 11.72 3.30 16.00
C ALA A 328 12.37 2.10 16.71
N TYR A 329 12.71 1.03 15.98
CA TYR A 329 13.23 -0.20 16.59
C TYR A 329 14.27 -0.89 15.69
N ASP A 330 15.12 -1.70 16.30
CA ASP A 330 15.99 -2.64 15.60
C ASP A 330 15.33 -4.01 15.55
N THR A 331 15.45 -4.70 14.41
CA THR A 331 14.97 -6.06 14.26
C THR A 331 15.94 -7.02 14.95
N ASN A 332 15.48 -7.71 15.99
CA ASN A 332 16.28 -8.73 16.70
C ASN A 332 16.48 -10.00 15.87
#